data_AF-A0A2X2CA50-F1
#
_entry.id   AF-A0A2X2CA50-F1
#
_cell.length_a   1.000
_cell.length_b   1.000
_cell.length_c   1.000
_cell.angle_alpha   90.00
_cell.angle_beta   90.00
_cell.angle_gamma   90.00
#
_symmetry.space_group_name_H-M   'P 1'
#
loop_
_entity.id
_entity.type
_entity.pdbx_description
1 polymer ?
#
loop_
_entity_poly.entity_id
_entity_poly.type
_entity_poly.pdbx_seq_one_letter_code
_entity_poly.pdbx_strand_id
1 'polypeptide(L)'
;MTGLIIAALVTALVVYLLARGYKPQPVLLLGGMLLLLLTASLDLNPLLPENKSTQFKYFDIFQIFTDIMSSRLAGLGLTLMAIAGFSRYMEHVGASRALFAIFEKPLKTIKSPYLLLVISFLVTQIFSYFYS
;
A
#
# COMPACT_ATOMS: atom_id res chain seq x y z
N MET A 1 21.70 -13.01 19.09
CA MET A 1 20.78 -12.54 20.16
C MET A 1 20.67 -11.01 20.23
N THR A 2 21.73 -10.26 19.94
CA THR A 2 21.74 -8.78 19.89
C THR A 2 20.74 -8.17 18.90
N GLY A 3 20.58 -8.76 17.70
CA GLY A 3 19.64 -8.25 16.68
C GLY A 3 18.16 -8.33 17.09
N LEU A 4 17.80 -9.34 17.89
CA LEU A 4 16.42 -9.54 18.34
C LEU A 4 16.04 -8.51 19.42
N ILE A 5 17.00 -8.13 20.26
CA ILE A 5 16.83 -7.08 21.29
C ILE A 5 16.65 -5.71 20.62
N ILE A 6 17.43 -5.43 19.57
CA ILE A 6 17.35 -4.17 18.83
C ILE A 6 16.05 -4.10 18.02
N ALA A 7 15.64 -5.20 17.38
CA ALA A 7 14.36 -5.27 16.69
C ALA A 7 13.20 -5.00 17.66
N ALA A 8 13.19 -5.62 18.84
CA ALA A 8 12.16 -5.39 19.85
C ALA A 8 12.11 -3.92 20.34
N LEU A 9 13.27 -3.29 20.54
CA LEU A 9 13.36 -1.89 20.95
C LEU A 9 12.82 -0.94 19.88
N VAL A 10 13.17 -1.17 18.61
CA VAL A 10 12.65 -0.36 17.49
C VAL A 10 11.16 -0.60 17.27
N THR A 11 10.67 -1.83 17.40
CA THR A 11 9.23 -2.13 17.34
C THR A 11 8.47 -1.42 18.46
N ALA A 12 8.98 -1.40 19.69
CA ALA A 12 8.37 -0.66 20.79
C ALA A 12 8.30 0.85 20.50
N LEU A 13 9.35 1.41 19.89
CA LEU A 13 9.40 2.82 19.48
C LEU A 13 8.37 3.12 18.37
N VAL A 14 8.25 2.26 17.37
CA VAL A 14 7.24 2.37 16.30
C VAL A 14 5.82 2.32 16.88
N VAL A 15 5.56 1.39 17.79
CA VAL A 15 4.27 1.28 18.49
C VAL A 15 3.96 2.55 19.30
N TYR A 16 4.95 3.11 19.98
CA TYR A 16 4.82 4.38 20.70
C TYR A 16 4.50 5.55 19.76
N LEU A 17 5.15 5.62 18.59
CA LEU A 17 4.84 6.64 17.59
C LEU A 17 3.43 6.48 17.00
N LEU A 18 2.95 5.25 16.77
CA LEU A 18 1.56 5.01 16.37
C LEU A 18 0.57 5.48 17.46
N ALA A 19 0.85 5.18 18.73
CA ALA A 19 0.00 5.59 19.86
C ALA A 19 -0.10 7.12 20.01
N ARG A 20 0.92 7.86 19.56
CA ARG A 20 0.95 9.33 19.58
C ARG A 20 0.14 9.99 18.44
N GLY A 21 -0.59 9.20 17.66
CA GLY A 21 -1.51 9.69 16.62
C GLY A 21 -0.84 10.00 15.28
N TYR A 22 0.40 9.55 15.06
CA TYR A 22 1.04 9.68 13.76
C TYR A 22 0.45 8.68 12.75
N LYS A 23 0.42 9.08 11.48
CA LYS A 23 -0.08 8.20 10.40
C LYS A 23 0.75 6.91 10.36
N PRO A 24 0.12 5.72 10.29
CA PRO A 24 0.84 4.45 10.30
C PRO A 24 1.83 4.31 9.14
N GLN A 25 1.51 4.83 7.95
CA GLN A 25 2.35 4.66 6.76
C GLN A 25 3.78 5.22 6.90
N PRO A 26 3.98 6.51 7.22
CA PRO A 26 5.33 7.06 7.37
C PRO A 26 6.06 6.47 8.59
N VAL A 27 5.34 6.18 9.68
CA VAL A 27 5.97 5.65 10.90
C VAL A 27 6.51 4.24 10.67
N LEU A 28 5.77 3.39 9.98
CA LEU A 28 6.20 2.03 9.69
C LEU A 28 7.35 2.00 8.66
N LEU A 29 7.32 2.91 7.67
CA LEU A 29 8.39 3.05 6.69
C LEU A 29 9.69 3.54 7.32
N LEU A 30 9.63 4.56 8.18
CA LEU A 30 10.79 5.04 8.95
C LEU A 30 11.31 3.97 9.92
N GLY A 31 10.42 3.25 10.59
CA GLY A 31 10.79 2.12 11.46
C GLY A 31 11.52 1.01 10.70
N GLY A 32 11.03 0.63 9.52
CA GLY A 32 11.68 -0.34 8.64
C GLY A 32 13.05 0.15 8.14
N MET A 33 13.16 1.43 7.79
CA MET A 33 14.43 2.03 7.35
C MET A 33 15.47 2.07 8.48
N LEU A 34 15.05 2.36 9.71
CA LEU A 34 15.90 2.28 10.90
C LEU A 34 16.37 0.84 11.17
N LEU A 35 15.49 -0.15 11.04
CA LEU A 35 15.86 -1.57 11.17
C LEU A 35 16.87 -1.98 10.11
N LEU A 36 16.68 -1.59 8.84
CA LEU A 36 17.62 -1.90 7.76
C LEU A 36 19.01 -1.27 8.02
N LEU A 37 19.06 -0.02 8.48
CA LEU A 37 20.31 0.68 8.85
C LEU A 37 21.03 0.00 10.03
N LEU A 38 20.30 -0.39 11.07
CA LEU A 38 20.87 -1.05 12.25
C LEU A 38 21.37 -2.46 11.93
N THR A 39 20.67 -3.19 11.07
CA THR A 39 21.07 -4.55 10.68
C THR A 39 22.33 -4.52 9.80
N ALA A 40 22.44 -3.55 8.90
CA ALA A 40 23.67 -3.33 8.12
C ALA A 40 24.85 -2.88 8.99
N SER A 41 24.63 -2.10 10.06
CA SER A 41 25.72 -1.63 10.93
C SER A 41 26.31 -2.74 11.81
N LEU A 42 25.52 -3.77 12.16
CA LEU A 42 25.89 -4.77 13.18
C LEU A 42 26.40 -6.12 12.63
N ASP A 43 26.46 -6.32 11.30
CA ASP A 43 26.97 -7.56 10.68
C ASP A 43 26.29 -8.85 11.22
N LEU A 44 25.03 -8.71 11.66
CA LEU A 44 24.25 -9.81 12.20
C LEU A 44 23.60 -10.55 11.04
N ASN A 45 24.38 -11.48 10.47
CA ASN A 45 24.05 -12.34 9.33
C ASN A 45 23.94 -11.63 7.97
N PRO A 46 24.36 -12.31 6.88
CA PRO A 46 24.34 -11.73 5.55
C PRO A 46 22.88 -11.50 5.15
N LEU A 47 22.53 -10.23 4.98
CA LEU A 47 21.18 -9.80 4.58
C LEU A 47 20.85 -10.21 3.14
N LEU A 48 21.83 -10.72 2.38
CA LEU A 48 21.70 -11.27 1.03
C LEU A 48 22.55 -12.54 0.90
N PRO A 49 22.12 -13.56 0.12
CA PRO A 49 23.03 -14.61 -0.33
C PRO A 49 24.20 -13.97 -1.10
N GLU A 50 25.42 -14.47 -0.88
CA GLU A 50 26.73 -13.92 -1.32
C GLU A 50 26.86 -13.59 -2.82
N ASN A 51 25.87 -13.90 -3.65
CA ASN A 51 25.87 -13.67 -5.11
C ASN A 51 25.31 -12.31 -5.56
N LYS A 52 24.95 -11.40 -4.64
CA LYS A 52 24.51 -10.02 -4.97
C LYS A 52 25.13 -8.93 -4.10
N SER A 53 26.13 -9.22 -3.29
CA SER A 53 26.80 -8.17 -2.51
C SER A 53 27.64 -7.29 -3.43
N THR A 54 27.17 -6.07 -3.65
CA THR A 54 28.05 -5.00 -4.08
C THR A 54 28.91 -4.68 -2.87
N GLN A 55 30.24 -4.69 -3.01
CA GLN A 55 31.24 -4.58 -1.92
C GLN A 55 31.14 -3.32 -1.01
N PHE A 56 30.06 -2.54 -1.11
CA PHE A 56 29.70 -1.40 -0.26
C PHE A 56 28.39 -1.65 0.50
N LYS A 57 28.52 -1.89 1.81
CA LYS A 57 27.45 -2.16 2.79
C LYS A 57 26.28 -1.15 2.79
N TYR A 58 26.54 0.09 2.37
CA TYR A 58 25.53 1.15 2.26
C TYR A 58 24.69 1.06 0.98
N PHE A 59 25.24 0.50 -0.10
CA PHE A 59 24.55 0.38 -1.38
C PHE A 59 23.50 -0.76 -1.34
N ASP A 60 23.79 -1.84 -0.61
CA ASP A 60 22.86 -2.96 -0.40
C ASP A 60 21.56 -2.52 0.32
N ILE A 61 21.65 -1.55 1.26
CA ILE A 61 20.48 -1.00 1.97
C ILE A 61 19.57 -0.25 1.00
N PHE A 62 20.17 0.58 0.14
CA PHE A 62 19.44 1.35 -0.86
C PHE A 62 18.82 0.44 -1.93
N GLN A 63 19.51 -0.65 -2.27
CA GLN A 63 19.00 -1.66 -3.21
C GLN A 63 17.78 -2.39 -2.64
N ILE A 64 17.83 -2.89 -1.40
CA ILE A 64 16.67 -3.53 -0.76
C ILE A 64 15.48 -2.56 -0.66
N PHE A 65 15.73 -1.31 -0.26
CA PHE A 65 14.69 -0.29 -0.17
C PHE A 65 14.05 -0.03 -1.55
N THR A 66 14.88 0.13 -2.58
CA THR A 66 14.45 0.36 -3.96
C THR A 66 13.67 -0.82 -4.51
N ASP A 67 14.07 -2.06 -4.23
CA ASP A 67 13.37 -3.27 -4.67
C ASP A 67 11.97 -3.38 -4.04
N ILE A 68 11.84 -3.09 -2.74
CA ILE A 68 10.54 -3.10 -2.04
C ILE A 68 9.63 -1.98 -2.55
N MET A 69 10.18 -0.78 -2.78
CA MET A 69 9.41 0.33 -3.35
C MET A 69 9.02 0.05 -4.80
N SER A 70 9.95 -0.43 -5.62
CA SER A 70 9.72 -0.74 -7.04
C SER A 70 8.68 -1.83 -7.22
N SER A 71 8.73 -2.93 -6.44
CA SER A 71 7.71 -3.98 -6.52
C SER A 71 6.31 -3.49 -6.14
N ARG A 72 6.18 -2.66 -5.09
CA ARG A 72 4.90 -2.08 -4.67
C ARG A 72 4.39 -1.02 -5.65
N LEU A 73 5.28 -0.13 -6.12
CA LEU A 73 4.95 0.90 -7.10
C LEU A 73 4.65 0.30 -8.47
N ALA A 74 5.31 -0.78 -8.86
CA ALA A 74 4.98 -1.52 -10.07
C ALA A 74 3.61 -2.19 -9.93
N GLY A 75 3.33 -2.90 -8.83
CA GLY A 75 2.03 -3.55 -8.63
C GLY A 75 0.88 -2.54 -8.53
N LEU A 76 0.95 -1.59 -7.60
CA LEU A 76 -0.09 -0.58 -7.40
C LEU A 76 -0.14 0.44 -8.53
N GLY A 77 1.02 0.87 -9.04
CA GLY A 77 1.09 1.82 -10.14
C GLY A 77 0.56 1.25 -11.45
N LEU A 78 0.91 -0.01 -11.78
CA LEU A 78 0.40 -0.66 -12.99
C LEU A 78 -1.11 -0.92 -12.90
N THR A 79 -1.61 -1.35 -11.74
CA THR A 79 -3.06 -1.53 -11.54
C THR A 79 -3.81 -0.20 -11.61
N LEU A 80 -3.31 0.87 -10.98
CA LEU A 80 -3.90 2.20 -11.09
C LEU A 80 -3.84 2.77 -12.51
N MET A 81 -2.72 2.59 -13.23
CA MET A 81 -2.59 2.99 -14.63
C MET A 81 -3.57 2.23 -15.53
N ALA A 82 -3.76 0.92 -15.30
CA ALA A 82 -4.71 0.12 -16.04
C ALA A 82 -6.16 0.59 -15.79
N ILE A 83 -6.55 0.81 -14.53
CA ILE A 83 -7.89 1.31 -14.17
C ILE A 83 -8.13 2.71 -14.74
N ALA A 84 -7.14 3.62 -14.61
CA ALA A 84 -7.23 4.98 -15.14
C ALA A 84 -7.29 4.98 -16.68
N GLY A 85 -6.48 4.15 -17.34
CA GLY A 85 -6.48 3.98 -18.79
C GLY A 85 -7.81 3.44 -19.31
N PHE A 86 -8.35 2.41 -18.65
CA PHE A 86 -9.66 1.85 -18.96
C PHE A 86 -10.78 2.88 -18.76
N SER A 87 -10.76 3.61 -17.64
CA SER A 87 -11.73 4.67 -17.35
C SER A 87 -11.70 5.77 -18.43
N ARG A 88 -10.51 6.23 -18.82
CA ARG A 88 -10.35 7.24 -19.87
C ARG A 88 -10.81 6.72 -21.24
N TYR A 89 -10.54 5.47 -21.55
CA TYR A 89 -11.00 4.83 -22.78
C TYR A 89 -12.54 4.70 -22.81
N MET A 90 -13.17 4.26 -21.72
CA MET A 90 -14.63 4.18 -21.61
C MET A 90 -15.32 5.55 -21.73
N GLU A 91 -14.70 6.60 -21.19
CA GLU A 91 -15.18 7.97 -21.32
C GLU A 91 -15.08 8.44 -22.79
N HIS A 92 -13.98 8.11 -23.48
CA HIS A 92 -13.76 8.49 -24.87
C HIS A 92 -14.77 7.85 -25.84
N VAL A 93 -15.12 6.57 -25.63
CA VAL A 93 -16.14 5.87 -26.44
C VAL A 93 -17.57 6.28 -26.05
N GLY A 94 -17.75 7.07 -24.99
CA GLY A 94 -19.06 7.51 -24.50
C GLY A 94 -19.83 6.43 -23.73
N ALA A 95 -19.23 5.25 -23.51
CA ALA A 95 -19.83 4.14 -22.78
C ALA A 95 -20.13 4.50 -21.32
N SER A 96 -19.22 5.27 -20.68
CA SER A 96 -19.41 5.82 -19.33
C SER A 96 -20.74 6.57 -19.21
N ARG A 97 -21.00 7.50 -20.13
CA ARG A 97 -22.21 8.34 -20.14
C ARG A 97 -23.49 7.55 -20.40
N ALA A 98 -23.44 6.58 -21.31
CA ALA A 98 -24.57 5.69 -21.58
C ALA A 98 -24.93 4.85 -20.34
N LEU A 99 -23.91 4.36 -19.63
CA LEU A 99 -24.09 3.61 -18.39
C LEU A 99 -24.75 4.49 -17.31
N PHE A 100 -24.24 5.69 -17.08
CA PHE A 100 -24.82 6.64 -16.12
C PHE A 100 -26.27 6.99 -16.44
N ALA A 101 -26.63 7.19 -17.72
CA ALA A 101 -28.01 7.49 -18.11
C ALA A 101 -29.01 6.37 -17.77
N ILE A 102 -28.56 5.11 -17.80
CA ILE A 102 -29.36 3.95 -17.39
C ILE A 102 -29.50 3.89 -15.87
N PHE A 103 -28.41 4.16 -15.14
CA PHE A 103 -28.39 4.13 -13.68
C PHE A 103 -29.02 5.36 -13.00
N GLU A 104 -29.11 6.50 -13.66
CA GLU A 104 -29.71 7.72 -13.11
C GLU A 104 -31.21 7.57 -12.84
N LYS A 105 -31.93 6.82 -13.69
CA LYS A 105 -33.37 6.55 -13.54
C LYS A 105 -33.74 5.82 -12.24
N PRO A 106 -33.13 4.65 -11.91
CA PRO A 106 -33.41 3.96 -10.65
C PRO A 106 -32.87 4.73 -9.43
N LEU A 107 -31.72 5.43 -9.55
CA LEU A 107 -31.16 6.21 -8.44
C LEU A 107 -32.05 7.39 -8.03
N LYS A 108 -32.62 8.14 -8.99
CA LYS A 108 -33.54 9.26 -8.69
C LYS A 108 -34.84 8.83 -8.02
N THR A 109 -35.22 7.56 -8.14
CA THR A 109 -36.41 7.02 -7.46
C THR A 109 -36.20 6.94 -5.95
N ILE A 110 -34.95 6.79 -5.49
CA ILE A 110 -34.59 6.75 -4.08
C ILE A 110 -34.30 8.18 -3.60
N LYS A 111 -35.33 8.86 -3.06
CA LYS A 111 -35.22 10.24 -2.55
C LYS A 111 -34.40 10.36 -1.25
N SER A 112 -34.06 9.25 -0.61
CA SER A 112 -33.32 9.23 0.67
C SER A 112 -31.80 9.02 0.44
N PRO A 113 -30.97 10.08 0.57
CA PRO A 113 -29.52 9.96 0.41
C PRO A 113 -28.87 9.05 1.45
N TYR A 114 -29.45 8.92 2.64
CA TYR A 114 -28.96 8.00 3.68
C TYR A 114 -29.18 6.53 3.32
N LEU A 115 -30.31 6.21 2.69
CA LEU A 115 -30.61 4.84 2.28
C LEU A 115 -29.72 4.39 1.11
N LEU A 116 -29.36 5.31 0.21
CA LEU A 116 -28.33 5.10 -0.81
C LEU A 116 -26.95 4.82 -0.19
N LEU A 117 -26.56 5.55 0.87
CA LEU A 117 -25.31 5.31 1.59
C LEU A 117 -25.26 3.90 2.20
N VAL A 118 -26.34 3.46 2.85
CA VAL A 118 -26.41 2.13 3.46
C VAL A 118 -26.37 1.03 2.39
N ILE A 119 -27.12 1.18 1.29
CA ILE A 119 -27.08 0.21 0.17
C ILE A 119 -25.68 0.17 -0.46
N SER A 120 -25.07 1.33 -0.71
CA SER A 120 -23.71 1.39 -1.27
C SER A 120 -22.70 0.69 -0.36
N PHE A 121 -22.80 0.88 0.95
CA PHE A 121 -21.93 0.21 1.92
C PHE A 121 -22.11 -1.31 1.91
N LEU A 122 -23.35 -1.80 1.90
CA LEU A 122 -23.63 -3.23 1.84
C LEU A 122 -23.10 -3.85 0.54
N VAL A 123 -23.29 -3.17 -0.60
CA VAL A 123 -22.73 -3.62 -1.88
C VAL A 123 -21.21 -3.66 -1.80
N THR A 124 -20.54 -2.62 -1.30
CA THR A 124 -19.08 -2.62 -1.13
C THR A 124 -18.61 -3.79 -0.27
N GLN A 125 -19.32 -4.14 0.81
CA GLN A 125 -18.94 -5.26 1.64
C GLN A 125 -19.10 -6.63 0.96
N ILE A 126 -20.14 -6.82 0.16
CA ILE A 126 -20.31 -8.05 -0.63
C ILE A 126 -19.16 -8.20 -1.64
N PHE A 127 -18.77 -7.09 -2.29
CA PHE A 127 -17.63 -7.09 -3.22
C PHE A 127 -16.31 -7.36 -2.50
N SER A 128 -16.10 -6.79 -1.31
CA SER A 128 -14.88 -7.03 -0.52
C SER A 128 -14.73 -8.50 -0.15
N TYR A 129 -15.83 -9.20 0.15
CA TYR A 129 -15.80 -10.63 0.44
C TYR A 129 -15.42 -11.46 -0.79
N PHE A 130 -15.79 -11.02 -1.99
CA PHE A 130 -15.46 -11.72 -3.24
C PHE A 130 -14.02 -11.49 -3.72
N TYR A 131 -13.42 -10.35 -3.34
CA TYR A 131 -12.04 -9.98 -3.71
C TYR A 131 -10.97 -10.44 -2.70
N SER A 132 -11.35 -10.94 -1.52
CA SER A 132 -10.45 -11.51 -0.51
C SER A 132 -10.14 -12.97 -0.77
#